data_AF-A0A2K3L825-F1
#
_entry.id   AF-A0A2K3L825-F1
#
_cell.length_a   1.000
_cell.length_b   1.000
_cell.length_c   1.000
_cell.angle_alpha   90.00
_cell.angle_beta   90.00
_cell.angle_gamma   90.00
#
_symmetry.space_group_name_H-M   'P 1'
#
loop_
_entity.id
_entity.type
_entity.pdbx_description
1 polymer ?
#
loop_
_entity_poly.entity_id
_entity_poly.type
_entity_poly.pdbx_seq_one_letter_code
_entity_poly.pdbx_strand_id
1 'polypeptide(L)'
;MSWFSSHGVELKIEDDGRAFPVSNSSSSVIDCLMSETKKNVTAVSVLSDGKFLLEIKQLPSGSAEHVEVDYLLIATGSNRQGYQLASQLGHSIVEPMPSLFTFKIEDLRLKELSGLKSLCSTDKLRVLCNEWLTVYLPEVTFPKVKVRLKLDNLQRNVPQLTQVGPMLVTHWGLSGPAILRLSAWGARYLFSSGYKGKLVVDFIPDVHVESLKTMLSRHKLQFA
;
A
#
# COMPACT_ATOMS: atom_id res chain seq x y z
N MET A 1 19.27 -8.41 10.96
CA MET A 1 18.39 -8.97 12.01
C MET A 1 19.07 -8.97 13.37
N SER A 2 20.33 -9.39 13.47
CA SER A 2 21.10 -9.38 14.72
C SER A 2 21.07 -8.06 15.50
N TRP A 3 21.08 -6.92 14.80
CA TRP A 3 20.98 -5.61 15.44
C TRP A 3 19.68 -5.44 16.24
N PHE A 4 18.52 -5.82 15.70
CA PHE A 4 17.25 -5.70 16.45
C PHE A 4 17.24 -6.64 17.67
N SER A 5 17.69 -7.89 17.53
CA SER A 5 17.79 -8.82 18.66
C SER A 5 18.75 -8.30 19.74
N SER A 6 19.90 -7.72 19.36
CA SER A 6 20.84 -7.12 20.32
C SER A 6 20.30 -5.86 21.01
N HIS A 7 19.24 -5.25 20.46
CA HIS A 7 18.53 -4.11 21.04
C HIS A 7 17.14 -4.51 21.58
N GLY A 8 16.95 -5.80 21.88
CA GLY A 8 15.76 -6.31 22.60
C GLY A 8 14.50 -6.50 21.75
N VAL A 9 14.61 -6.43 20.42
CA VAL A 9 13.50 -6.67 19.49
C VAL A 9 13.76 -7.97 18.73
N GLU A 10 13.23 -9.07 19.24
CA GLU A 10 13.27 -10.34 18.51
C GLU A 10 12.34 -10.33 17.30
N LEU A 11 12.80 -10.95 16.22
CA LEU A 11 12.10 -11.00 14.94
C LEU A 11 11.69 -12.44 14.60
N LYS A 12 10.48 -12.59 14.07
CA LYS A 12 10.03 -13.80 13.36
C LYS A 12 10.00 -13.53 11.87
N ILE A 13 10.37 -14.53 11.09
CA ILE A 13 10.32 -14.49 9.62
C ILE A 13 9.19 -15.40 9.17
N GLU A 14 8.28 -14.89 8.36
CA GLU A 14 7.22 -15.68 7.73
C GLU A 14 7.73 -16.39 6.48
N ASP A 15 6.98 -17.38 5.97
CA ASP A 15 7.38 -18.22 4.83
C ASP A 15 7.67 -17.41 3.55
N ASP A 16 7.09 -16.21 3.43
CA ASP A 16 7.31 -15.29 2.31
C ASP A 16 8.51 -14.34 2.51
N GLY A 17 9.29 -14.54 3.57
CA GLY A 17 10.49 -13.77 3.90
C GLY A 17 10.23 -12.46 4.63
N ARG A 18 8.97 -12.10 4.91
CA ARG A 18 8.66 -10.91 5.71
C ARG A 18 9.09 -11.11 7.16
N ALA A 19 9.75 -10.10 7.71
CA ALA A 19 10.15 -10.07 9.12
C ALA A 19 9.18 -9.20 9.92
N PHE A 20 8.73 -9.72 11.05
CA PHE A 20 7.88 -9.02 12.01
C PHE A 20 8.46 -9.12 13.41
N PRO A 21 8.24 -8.14 14.29
CA PRO A 21 8.56 -8.31 15.70
C PRO A 21 7.76 -9.48 16.26
N VAL A 22 8.37 -10.31 17.10
CA VAL A 22 7.69 -11.44 17.76
C VAL A 22 6.50 -10.94 18.59
N SER A 23 6.58 -9.72 19.12
CA SER A 23 5.49 -9.05 19.86
C SER A 23 4.24 -8.75 19.02
N ASN A 24 4.33 -8.82 17.68
CA ASN A 24 3.31 -8.35 16.74
C ASN A 24 2.91 -6.87 16.94
N SER A 25 3.78 -6.06 17.54
CA SER A 25 3.54 -4.64 17.79
C SER A 25 4.57 -3.78 17.07
N SER A 26 4.11 -2.83 16.25
CA SER A 26 4.98 -1.83 15.63
C SER A 26 5.66 -0.93 16.67
N SER A 27 5.03 -0.72 17.84
CA SER A 27 5.59 0.10 18.91
C SER A 27 6.93 -0.44 19.40
N SER A 28 7.10 -1.78 19.47
CA SER A 28 8.38 -2.38 19.87
C SER A 28 9.55 -1.94 18.98
N VAL A 29 9.30 -1.78 17.67
CA VAL A 29 10.31 -1.31 16.72
C VAL A 29 10.50 0.20 16.85
N ILE A 30 9.41 0.96 16.99
CA ILE A 30 9.45 2.42 17.14
C ILE A 30 10.23 2.81 18.38
N ASP A 31 9.90 2.25 19.54
CA ASP A 31 10.52 2.59 20.82
C ASP A 31 12.02 2.29 20.80
N CYS A 32 12.41 1.14 20.21
CA CYS A 32 13.80 0.74 20.01
C CYS A 32 14.58 1.73 19.11
N LEU A 33 13.98 2.20 18.01
CA LEU A 33 14.65 3.18 17.14
C LEU A 33 14.67 4.58 17.78
N MET A 34 13.59 4.96 18.47
CA MET A 34 13.49 6.27 19.12
C MET A 34 14.46 6.40 20.28
N SER A 35 14.78 5.33 21.01
CA SER A 35 15.80 5.36 22.07
C SER A 35 17.20 5.71 21.56
N GLU A 36 17.47 5.43 20.28
CA GLU A 36 18.72 5.77 19.59
C GLU A 36 18.75 7.23 19.06
N THR A 37 17.64 7.98 19.14
CA THR A 37 17.51 9.33 18.58
C THR A 37 17.17 10.37 19.64
N LYS A 38 17.87 11.50 19.67
CA LYS A 38 17.69 12.53 20.72
C LYS A 38 17.56 13.97 20.20
N LYS A 39 17.76 14.21 18.90
CA LYS A 39 17.88 15.56 18.33
C LYS A 39 17.20 15.64 16.96
N ASN A 40 16.57 16.78 16.68
CA ASN A 40 15.90 17.04 15.40
C ASN A 40 16.57 18.19 14.64
N VAL A 41 16.96 17.94 13.40
CA VAL A 41 17.48 18.95 12.48
C VAL A 41 16.31 19.75 11.89
N THR A 42 16.39 21.08 11.89
CA THR A 42 15.33 21.98 11.39
C THR A 42 15.70 22.73 10.13
N ALA A 43 16.99 23.01 9.89
CA ALA A 43 17.47 23.69 8.70
C ALA A 43 18.89 23.27 8.34
N VAL A 44 19.28 23.48 7.07
CA VAL A 44 20.64 23.26 6.57
C VAL A 44 21.07 24.42 5.66
N SER A 45 22.33 24.82 5.77
CA SER A 45 23.01 25.68 4.79
C SER A 45 24.41 25.15 4.46
N VAL A 46 24.97 25.60 3.35
CA VAL A 46 26.34 25.28 2.92
C VAL A 46 27.25 26.46 3.27
N LEU A 47 28.37 26.16 3.94
CA LEU A 47 29.40 27.12 4.32
C LEU A 47 30.39 27.35 3.17
N SER A 48 31.16 28.44 3.24
CA SER A 48 32.10 28.81 2.17
C SER A 48 33.24 27.81 1.96
N ASP A 49 33.55 26.99 2.98
CA ASP A 49 34.54 25.92 2.93
C ASP A 49 33.96 24.58 2.43
N GLY A 50 32.67 24.56 2.06
CA GLY A 50 31.97 23.38 1.53
C GLY A 50 31.33 22.49 2.60
N LYS A 51 31.45 22.82 3.89
CA LYS A 51 30.78 22.09 4.97
C LYS A 51 29.31 22.46 5.10
N PHE A 52 28.57 21.69 5.90
CA PHE A 52 27.18 21.98 6.20
C PHE A 52 27.03 22.57 7.60
N LEU A 53 26.22 23.62 7.72
CA LEU A 53 25.76 24.14 9.00
C LEU A 53 24.32 23.69 9.23
N LEU A 54 24.10 22.91 10.29
CA LEU A 54 22.79 22.41 10.68
C LEU A 54 22.22 23.24 11.82
N GLU A 55 20.95 23.62 11.72
CA GLU A 55 20.18 24.09 12.87
C GLU A 55 19.49 22.88 13.51
N ILE A 56 19.69 22.69 14.81
CA ILE A 56 19.11 21.58 15.57
C ILE A 56 18.27 22.15 16.71
N LYS A 57 17.05 21.64 16.88
CA LYS A 57 16.19 21.95 18.03
C LYS A 57 16.02 20.72 18.92
N GLN A 58 16.28 20.91 20.21
CA GLN A 58 15.87 19.92 21.21
C GLN A 58 14.37 20.11 21.51
N LEU A 59 13.58 19.05 21.33
CA LEU A 59 12.17 19.06 21.73
C LEU A 59 12.06 18.81 23.25
N PRO A 60 11.08 19.40 23.96
CA PRO A 60 9.97 20.22 23.46
C PRO A 60 10.19 21.75 23.53
N SER A 61 11.29 22.25 24.11
CA SER A 61 11.50 23.69 24.34
C SER A 61 12.98 24.11 24.38
N GLY A 62 13.87 23.40 23.68
CA GLY A 62 15.28 23.72 23.67
C GLY A 62 15.63 24.91 22.75
N SER A 63 16.69 25.63 23.12
CA SER A 63 17.35 26.60 22.25
C SER A 63 17.82 25.94 20.96
N ALA A 64 17.73 26.65 19.84
CA ALA A 64 18.34 26.19 18.59
C ALA A 64 19.87 26.20 18.73
N GLU A 65 20.51 25.05 18.49
CA GLU A 65 21.96 24.93 18.41
C GLU A 65 22.38 24.81 16.94
N HIS A 66 23.58 25.29 16.62
CA HIS A 66 24.17 25.12 15.29
C HIS A 66 25.30 24.11 15.37
N VAL A 67 25.32 23.16 14.43
CA VAL A 67 26.35 22.12 14.35
C VAL A 67 26.93 22.11 12.94
N GLU A 68 28.25 22.25 12.86
CA GLU A 68 29.01 22.09 11.62
C GLU A 68 29.31 20.61 11.39
N VAL A 69 29.07 20.13 10.16
CA VAL A 69 29.36 18.74 9.77
C VAL A 69 29.98 18.68 8.38
N ASP A 70 30.89 17.73 8.19
CA ASP A 70 31.51 17.48 6.87
C ASP A 70 30.57 16.70 5.93
N TYR A 71 29.65 15.90 6.48
CA TYR A 71 28.74 15.05 5.72
C TYR A 71 27.31 15.14 6.26
N LEU A 72 26.34 15.19 5.34
CA LEU A 72 24.91 15.20 5.65
C LEU A 72 24.18 14.06 4.94
N LEU A 73 23.44 13.26 5.72
CA LEU A 73 22.53 12.22 5.22
C LEU A 73 21.08 12.63 5.49
N ILE A 74 20.29 12.82 4.42
CA ILE A 74 18.84 13.06 4.53
C ILE A 74 18.10 11.73 4.37
N ALA A 75 17.63 11.16 5.49
CA ALA A 75 16.93 9.87 5.54
C ALA A 75 15.50 9.98 6.12
N THR A 76 14.80 11.08 5.84
CA THR A 76 13.52 11.45 6.47
C THR A 76 12.28 10.78 5.86
N GLY A 77 12.47 9.84 4.91
CA GLY A 77 11.36 9.25 4.14
C GLY A 77 10.51 10.33 3.45
N SER A 78 9.18 10.19 3.50
CA SER A 78 8.23 11.13 2.88
C SER A 78 7.92 12.37 3.74
N ASN A 79 8.65 12.62 4.82
CA ASN A 79 8.46 13.81 5.64
C ASN A 79 8.83 15.08 4.85
N ARG A 80 7.92 16.06 4.80
CA ARG A 80 8.10 17.32 4.08
C ARG A 80 9.36 18.09 4.48
N GLN A 81 9.81 17.94 5.72
CA GLN A 81 11.04 18.57 6.19
C GLN A 81 12.25 18.14 5.36
N GLY A 82 12.37 16.87 4.98
CA GLY A 82 13.46 16.41 4.11
C GLY A 82 13.45 17.07 2.74
N TYR A 83 12.27 17.25 2.15
CA TYR A 83 12.12 17.95 0.88
C TYR A 83 12.52 19.43 0.99
N GLN A 84 12.19 20.08 2.12
CA GLN A 84 12.61 21.45 2.41
C GLN A 84 14.13 21.54 2.55
N LEU A 85 14.75 20.64 3.31
CA LEU A 85 16.21 20.57 3.47
C LEU A 85 16.91 20.35 2.12
N ALA A 86 16.43 19.41 1.31
CA ALA A 86 16.97 19.19 -0.04
C ALA A 86 16.81 20.42 -0.96
N SER A 87 15.69 21.14 -0.85
CA SER A 87 15.47 22.37 -1.61
C SER A 87 16.39 23.51 -1.16
N GLN A 88 16.68 23.64 0.15
CA GLN A 88 17.65 24.59 0.69
C GLN A 88 19.07 24.35 0.14
N LEU A 89 19.39 23.09 -0.16
CA LEU A 89 20.64 22.68 -0.82
C LEU A 89 20.61 22.84 -2.35
N GLY A 90 19.54 23.41 -2.92
CA GLY A 90 19.42 23.68 -4.36
C GLY A 90 18.89 22.52 -5.20
N HIS A 91 18.43 21.41 -4.60
CA HIS A 91 17.82 20.32 -5.37
C HIS A 91 16.39 20.65 -5.80
N SER A 92 16.02 20.17 -6.99
CA SER A 92 14.61 20.16 -7.43
C SER A 92 13.89 18.92 -6.90
N ILE A 93 12.65 19.09 -6.43
CA ILE A 93 11.81 18.00 -5.94
C ILE A 93 10.83 17.59 -7.04
N VAL A 94 10.88 16.32 -7.43
CA VAL A 94 9.84 15.73 -8.30
C VAL A 94 8.55 15.60 -7.48
N GLU A 95 7.43 16.04 -8.05
CA GLU A 95 6.13 16.01 -7.39
C GLU A 95 5.82 14.61 -6.83
N PRO A 96 5.68 14.46 -5.49
CA PRO A 96 5.35 13.18 -4.89
C PRO A 96 3.94 12.76 -5.28
N MET A 97 3.80 11.51 -5.70
CA MET A 97 2.52 10.92 -6.06
C MET A 97 2.27 9.64 -5.25
N PRO A 98 1.03 9.40 -4.80
CA PRO A 98 0.64 8.16 -4.13
C PRO A 98 1.00 6.92 -4.93
N SER A 99 1.45 5.88 -4.22
CA SER A 99 1.68 4.52 -4.73
C SER A 99 1.31 3.52 -3.63
N LEU A 100 1.14 2.24 -3.99
CA LEU A 100 0.78 1.18 -3.03
C LEU A 100 -0.52 1.50 -2.25
N PHE A 101 -1.54 2.00 -2.92
CA PHE A 101 -2.84 2.34 -2.34
C PHE A 101 -3.98 1.46 -2.87
N THR A 102 -5.04 1.36 -2.07
CA THR A 102 -6.34 0.73 -2.37
C THR A 102 -7.12 1.55 -3.39
N PHE A 103 -7.73 0.91 -4.39
CA PHE A 103 -8.61 1.61 -5.32
C PHE A 103 -10.00 1.75 -4.72
N LYS A 104 -10.46 2.99 -4.56
CA LYS A 104 -11.87 3.28 -4.28
C LYS A 104 -12.67 2.99 -5.55
N ILE A 105 -13.66 2.12 -5.45
CA ILE A 105 -14.54 1.76 -6.58
C ILE A 105 -15.98 2.09 -6.22
N GLU A 106 -16.60 2.95 -7.03
CA GLU A 106 -18.00 3.33 -6.87
C GLU A 106 -18.89 2.37 -7.67
N ASP A 107 -19.07 1.15 -7.15
CA ASP A 107 -19.95 0.13 -7.73
C ASP A 107 -20.84 -0.47 -6.64
N LEU A 108 -22.17 -0.37 -6.81
CA LEU A 108 -23.15 -0.88 -5.85
C LEU A 108 -22.99 -2.38 -5.61
N ARG A 109 -22.59 -3.14 -6.63
CA ARG A 109 -22.39 -4.60 -6.51
C ARG A 109 -21.26 -4.91 -5.54
N LEU A 110 -20.20 -4.10 -5.50
CA LEU A 110 -19.10 -4.30 -4.55
C LEU A 110 -19.52 -4.01 -3.11
N LYS A 111 -20.45 -3.08 -2.88
CA LYS A 111 -21.05 -2.85 -1.55
C LYS A 111 -21.87 -4.05 -1.09
N GLU A 112 -22.52 -4.76 -2.00
CA GLU A 112 -23.25 -6.00 -1.70
C GLU A 112 -22.30 -7.20 -1.52
N LEU A 113 -21.17 -7.22 -2.24
CA LEU A 113 -20.14 -8.26 -2.11
C LEU A 113 -19.31 -8.09 -0.83
N SER A 114 -19.19 -6.89 -0.25
CA SER A 114 -18.58 -6.71 1.06
C SER A 114 -19.45 -7.40 2.12
N GLY A 115 -19.02 -8.59 2.54
CA GLY A 115 -19.76 -9.46 3.46
C GLY A 115 -20.04 -10.87 2.91
N LEU A 116 -19.71 -11.16 1.64
CA LEU A 116 -19.81 -12.52 1.11
C LEU A 116 -18.53 -13.32 1.41
N LYS A 117 -18.62 -14.31 2.30
CA LYS A 117 -17.54 -15.29 2.46
C LYS A 117 -17.34 -16.07 1.15
N SER A 118 -16.22 -15.86 0.47
CA SER A 118 -15.70 -16.86 -0.47
C SER A 118 -15.21 -18.06 0.36
N LEU A 119 -16.09 -19.02 0.60
CA LEU A 119 -15.75 -20.36 1.11
C LEU A 119 -14.92 -21.09 0.04
N CYS A 120 -13.61 -20.83 -0.01
CA CYS A 120 -12.69 -21.79 -0.61
C CYS A 120 -12.37 -22.86 0.45
N SER A 121 -13.37 -23.70 0.69
CA SER A 121 -13.28 -25.11 1.11
C SER A 121 -14.70 -25.54 1.40
N THR A 122 -15.14 -26.60 0.73
CA THR A 122 -16.34 -27.39 0.97
C THR A 122 -17.11 -27.03 2.25
N ASP A 123 -18.21 -26.28 2.15
CA ASP A 123 -19.42 -26.53 2.93
C ASP A 123 -20.57 -25.61 2.47
N LYS A 124 -21.76 -26.22 2.37
CA LYS A 124 -23.01 -25.58 1.95
C LYS A 124 -23.31 -24.36 2.83
N LEU A 125 -23.59 -23.19 2.23
CA LEU A 125 -24.23 -22.10 2.97
C LEU A 125 -25.49 -21.60 2.27
N ARG A 126 -26.60 -21.69 3.02
CA ARG A 126 -27.90 -21.10 2.76
C ARG A 126 -27.97 -19.86 3.64
N VAL A 127 -28.22 -18.68 3.08
CA VAL A 127 -28.46 -17.46 3.87
C VAL A 127 -29.82 -16.91 3.51
N LEU A 128 -30.72 -16.97 4.49
CA LEU A 128 -31.91 -16.13 4.59
C LEU A 128 -31.65 -15.16 5.74
N CYS A 129 -31.89 -13.87 5.55
CA CYS A 129 -32.54 -13.05 6.58
C CYS A 129 -32.93 -11.68 6.03
N ASN A 130 -34.14 -11.29 6.42
CA ASN A 130 -34.78 -10.01 6.17
C ASN A 130 -34.46 -9.03 7.31
N GLU A 131 -34.42 -7.73 6.95
CA GLU A 131 -34.62 -6.53 7.76
C GLU A 131 -33.65 -6.17 8.92
N TRP A 132 -33.03 -5.00 8.72
CA TRP A 132 -32.40 -4.08 9.69
C TRP A 132 -31.45 -4.68 10.74
N LEU A 133 -30.26 -5.09 10.30
CA LEU A 133 -29.08 -5.23 11.15
C LEU A 133 -27.84 -4.82 10.34
N THR A 134 -27.14 -3.75 10.74
CA THR A 134 -25.86 -3.37 10.14
C THR A 134 -24.79 -4.35 10.60
N VAL A 135 -24.64 -5.46 9.87
CA VAL A 135 -23.62 -6.46 10.17
C VAL A 135 -22.31 -6.02 9.50
N TYR A 136 -21.32 -5.62 10.31
CA TYR A 136 -19.93 -5.53 9.86
C TYR A 136 -19.43 -6.96 9.59
N LEU A 137 -19.31 -7.33 8.31
CA LEU A 137 -18.84 -8.65 7.87
C LEU A 137 -17.46 -8.55 7.19
N PRO A 138 -16.65 -9.62 7.28
CA PRO A 138 -15.24 -9.61 6.87
C PRO A 138 -15.04 -9.45 5.36
N GLU A 139 -13.92 -8.84 5.00
CA GLU A 139 -13.45 -8.57 3.64
C GLU A 139 -13.25 -9.87 2.83
N VAL A 140 -13.59 -9.86 1.53
CA VAL A 140 -13.54 -11.06 0.67
C VAL A 140 -12.20 -11.14 -0.03
N THR A 141 -11.46 -12.23 0.18
CA THR A 141 -10.18 -12.44 -0.49
C THR A 141 -10.31 -13.39 -1.67
N PHE A 142 -9.80 -12.98 -2.82
CA PHE A 142 -9.57 -13.84 -3.98
C PHE A 142 -8.07 -14.12 -4.08
N PRO A 143 -7.64 -15.40 -3.97
CA PRO A 143 -6.21 -15.73 -3.91
C PRO A 143 -5.49 -15.47 -5.25
N LYS A 144 -6.22 -15.54 -6.37
CA LYS A 144 -5.67 -15.29 -7.69
C LYS A 144 -6.71 -14.66 -8.59
N VAL A 145 -6.46 -13.41 -8.96
CA VAL A 145 -7.21 -12.68 -10.00
C VAL A 145 -6.23 -12.09 -11.00
N LYS A 146 -6.72 -11.74 -12.18
CA LYS A 146 -6.00 -10.88 -13.13
C LYS A 146 -6.71 -9.55 -13.22
N VAL A 147 -5.99 -8.49 -12.84
CA VAL A 147 -6.51 -7.12 -12.82
C VAL A 147 -5.84 -6.30 -13.90
N ARG A 148 -6.62 -5.59 -14.71
CA ARG A 148 -6.12 -4.65 -15.72
C ARG A 148 -6.70 -3.26 -15.50
N LEU A 149 -5.83 -2.27 -15.45
CA LEU A 149 -6.20 -0.86 -15.37
C LEU A 149 -6.26 -0.24 -16.77
N LYS A 150 -7.39 0.38 -17.11
CA LYS A 150 -7.59 1.17 -18.32
C LYS A 150 -7.85 2.61 -17.88
N LEU A 151 -7.01 3.54 -18.33
CA LEU A 151 -7.11 4.94 -17.95
C LEU A 151 -7.69 5.76 -19.09
N ASP A 152 -8.53 6.73 -18.75
CA ASP A 152 -9.13 7.63 -19.72
C ASP A 152 -8.14 8.76 -20.10
N ASN A 153 -8.32 9.35 -21.27
CA ASN A 153 -7.63 10.59 -21.72
C ASN A 153 -6.09 10.55 -21.78
N LEU A 154 -5.45 9.38 -21.90
CA LEU A 154 -4.01 9.30 -22.07
C LEU A 154 -3.60 9.26 -23.55
N GLN A 155 -2.53 9.99 -23.90
CA GLN A 155 -1.91 9.96 -25.23
C GLN A 155 -1.49 8.52 -25.62
N ARG A 156 -1.43 8.25 -26.93
CA ARG A 156 -1.11 6.94 -27.52
C ARG A 156 0.30 6.46 -27.11
N ASN A 157 0.45 5.80 -25.95
CA ASN A 157 1.56 4.89 -25.57
C ASN A 157 1.53 4.46 -24.08
N VAL A 158 0.35 4.24 -23.49
CA VAL A 158 0.27 3.75 -22.10
C VAL A 158 0.62 2.27 -22.08
N PRO A 159 1.58 1.82 -21.24
CA PRO A 159 1.86 0.40 -21.09
C PRO A 159 0.62 -0.32 -20.58
N GLN A 160 0.46 -1.60 -20.96
CA GLN A 160 -0.63 -2.40 -20.45
C GLN A 160 -0.43 -2.66 -18.95
N LEU A 161 -1.11 -1.88 -18.11
CA LEU A 161 -1.07 -2.03 -16.66
C LEU A 161 -1.93 -3.23 -16.25
N THR A 162 -1.28 -4.38 -16.06
CA THR A 162 -1.91 -5.64 -15.63
C THR A 162 -1.13 -6.25 -14.48
N GLN A 163 -1.83 -6.82 -13.50
CA GLN A 163 -1.26 -7.59 -12.40
C GLN A 163 -2.04 -8.89 -12.21
N VAL A 164 -1.34 -9.92 -11.74
CA VAL A 164 -1.94 -11.19 -11.33
C VAL A 164 -1.52 -11.46 -9.89
N GLY A 165 -2.47 -11.84 -9.05
CA GLY A 165 -2.20 -12.19 -7.66
C GLY A 165 -3.42 -12.04 -6.75
N PRO A 166 -3.21 -12.07 -5.43
CA PRO A 166 -4.28 -11.93 -4.47
C PRO A 166 -4.91 -10.53 -4.51
N MET A 167 -6.23 -10.48 -4.40
CA MET A 167 -7.04 -9.27 -4.32
C MET A 167 -8.03 -9.38 -3.18
N LEU A 168 -8.25 -8.26 -2.52
CA LEU A 168 -9.16 -8.12 -1.39
C LEU A 168 -10.29 -7.17 -1.77
N VAL A 169 -11.54 -7.59 -1.59
CA VAL A 169 -12.71 -6.72 -1.69
C VAL A 169 -12.99 -6.12 -0.32
N THR A 170 -12.99 -4.80 -0.24
CA THR A 170 -13.26 -4.03 0.98
C THR A 170 -14.57 -3.25 0.82
N HIS A 171 -15.05 -2.67 1.91
CA HIS A 171 -16.22 -1.78 1.91
C HIS A 171 -16.01 -0.47 1.12
N TRP A 172 -14.77 -0.12 0.76
CA TRP A 172 -14.44 1.07 -0.02
C TRP A 172 -14.06 0.76 -1.48
N GLY A 173 -13.81 -0.49 -1.82
CA GLY A 173 -13.37 -0.89 -3.16
C GLY A 173 -12.46 -2.11 -3.15
N LEU A 174 -11.29 -2.01 -3.77
CA LEU A 174 -10.41 -3.15 -4.02
C LEU A 174 -8.99 -2.89 -3.49
N SER A 175 -8.45 -3.85 -2.76
CA SER A 175 -7.11 -3.86 -2.15
C SER A 175 -6.39 -5.18 -2.44
N GLY A 176 -5.34 -5.47 -1.68
CA GLY A 176 -4.51 -6.66 -1.80
C GLY A 176 -3.34 -6.49 -2.77
N PRO A 177 -2.34 -7.40 -2.74
CA PRO A 177 -1.09 -7.28 -3.47
C PRO A 177 -1.22 -6.93 -4.96
N ALA A 178 -2.20 -7.51 -5.66
CA ALA A 178 -2.43 -7.20 -7.07
C ALA A 178 -2.80 -5.73 -7.30
N ILE A 179 -3.66 -5.16 -6.45
CA ILE A 179 -4.10 -3.76 -6.55
C ILE A 179 -3.01 -2.80 -6.10
N LEU A 180 -2.35 -3.07 -4.97
CA LEU A 180 -1.28 -2.22 -4.45
C LEU A 180 -0.11 -2.13 -5.44
N ARG A 181 0.29 -3.26 -6.05
CA ARG A 181 1.31 -3.25 -7.11
C ARG A 181 0.84 -2.45 -8.31
N LEU A 182 -0.39 -2.68 -8.76
CA LEU A 182 -0.94 -1.98 -9.93
C LEU A 182 -0.97 -0.46 -9.73
N SER A 183 -1.30 0.01 -8.52
CA SER A 183 -1.27 1.43 -8.18
C SER A 183 0.16 1.99 -8.12
N ALA A 184 1.14 1.21 -7.69
CA ALA A 184 2.55 1.61 -7.73
C ALA A 184 3.10 1.71 -9.17
N TRP A 185 2.90 0.69 -10.01
CA TRP A 185 3.35 0.71 -11.40
C TRP A 185 2.61 1.76 -12.25
N GLY A 186 1.34 2.01 -11.91
CA GLY A 186 0.48 2.98 -12.58
C GLY A 186 0.54 4.39 -12.02
N ALA A 187 1.33 4.68 -10.97
CA ALA A 187 1.22 5.89 -10.15
C ALA A 187 1.21 7.19 -10.98
N ARG A 188 2.18 7.34 -11.91
CA ARG A 188 2.28 8.52 -12.80
C ARG A 188 1.06 8.68 -13.70
N TYR A 189 0.60 7.58 -14.28
CA TYR A 189 -0.54 7.60 -15.20
C TYR A 189 -1.84 7.88 -14.46
N LEU A 190 -2.04 7.26 -13.29
CA LEU A 190 -3.16 7.54 -12.39
C LEU A 190 -3.19 9.00 -11.94
N PHE A 191 -2.04 9.55 -11.57
CA PHE A 191 -1.90 10.95 -11.22
C PHE A 191 -2.32 11.85 -12.40
N SER A 192 -1.78 11.60 -13.59
CA SER A 192 -2.10 12.37 -14.80
C SER A 192 -3.56 12.24 -15.28
N SER A 193 -4.22 11.11 -15.00
CA SER A 193 -5.64 10.91 -15.35
C SER A 193 -6.61 11.46 -14.30
N GLY A 194 -6.10 12.08 -13.23
CA GLY A 194 -6.91 12.52 -12.10
C GLY A 194 -7.59 11.34 -11.38
N TYR A 195 -6.93 10.18 -11.35
CA TYR A 195 -7.40 8.93 -10.77
C TYR A 195 -8.71 8.41 -11.37
N LYS A 196 -9.00 8.79 -12.62
CA LYS A 196 -10.15 8.28 -13.37
C LYS A 196 -9.72 7.17 -14.32
N GLY A 197 -10.50 6.10 -14.33
CA GLY A 197 -10.30 4.96 -15.21
C GLY A 197 -11.23 3.80 -14.89
N LYS A 198 -11.09 2.73 -15.67
CA LYS A 198 -11.82 1.48 -15.54
C LYS A 198 -10.89 0.37 -15.12
N LEU A 199 -11.30 -0.36 -14.08
CA LEU A 199 -10.64 -1.58 -13.67
C LEU A 199 -11.38 -2.77 -14.26
N VAL A 200 -10.64 -3.67 -14.92
CA VAL A 200 -11.16 -4.94 -15.43
C VAL A 200 -10.58 -6.05 -14.57
N VAL A 201 -11.44 -6.80 -13.90
CA VAL A 201 -11.05 -7.92 -13.04
C VAL A 201 -11.53 -9.22 -13.67
N ASP A 202 -10.59 -10.13 -13.90
CA ASP A 202 -10.85 -11.53 -14.23
C ASP A 202 -10.61 -12.37 -12.98
N PHE A 203 -11.71 -12.88 -12.42
CA PHE A 203 -11.72 -13.63 -11.15
C PHE A 203 -11.24 -15.08 -11.29
N ILE A 204 -11.14 -15.60 -12.51
CA ILE A 204 -10.79 -17.00 -12.80
C ILE A 204 -9.82 -17.06 -13.98
N PRO A 205 -8.64 -16.42 -13.88
CA PRO A 205 -7.75 -16.23 -15.02
C PRO A 205 -7.15 -17.52 -15.61
N ASP A 206 -7.28 -18.64 -14.89
CA ASP A 206 -6.81 -19.96 -15.33
C ASP A 206 -7.89 -20.77 -16.05
N VAL A 207 -9.15 -20.30 -16.07
CA VAL A 207 -10.27 -21.01 -16.68
C VAL A 207 -10.64 -20.35 -18.00
N HIS A 208 -10.52 -21.10 -19.10
CA HIS A 208 -10.97 -20.62 -20.40
C HIS A 208 -12.50 -20.48 -20.43
N VAL A 209 -13.00 -19.46 -21.14
CA VAL A 209 -14.43 -19.11 -21.20
C VAL A 209 -15.31 -20.28 -21.66
N GLU A 210 -14.87 -21.05 -22.65
CA GLU A 210 -15.63 -22.21 -23.14
C GLU A 210 -15.74 -23.33 -22.09
N SER A 211 -14.69 -23.55 -21.31
CA SER A 211 -14.71 -24.50 -20.19
C SER A 211 -15.69 -24.03 -19.10
N LEU A 212 -15.70 -22.73 -18.80
CA LEU A 212 -16.65 -22.15 -17.86
C LEU A 212 -18.10 -22.33 -18.32
N LYS A 213 -18.40 -22.02 -19.59
CA LYS A 213 -19.73 -22.23 -20.17
C LYS A 213 -20.19 -23.68 -20.04
N THR A 214 -19.27 -24.62 -20.29
CA THR A 214 -19.55 -26.06 -20.18
C THR A 214 -19.85 -26.46 -18.72
N MET A 215 -19.04 -25.98 -17.77
CA MET A 215 -19.26 -26.23 -16.34
C MET A 215 -20.60 -25.67 -15.85
N LEU A 216 -20.93 -24.42 -16.22
CA LEU A 216 -22.18 -23.78 -15.85
C LEU A 216 -23.39 -24.49 -16.47
N SER A 217 -23.28 -24.93 -17.73
CA SER A 217 -24.36 -25.66 -18.41
C SER A 217 -24.63 -27.00 -17.74
N ARG A 218 -23.57 -27.74 -17.37
CA ARG A 218 -23.69 -29.00 -16.61
C ARG A 218 -24.34 -28.78 -15.24
N HIS A 219 -23.90 -27.76 -14.51
CA HIS A 219 -24.46 -27.43 -13.20
C HIS A 219 -25.93 -27.01 -13.32
N LYS A 220 -26.29 -26.22 -14.32
CA LYS A 220 -27.69 -25.86 -14.59
C LYS A 220 -28.57 -27.10 -14.79
N LEU A 221 -28.11 -28.08 -15.56
CA LEU A 221 -28.85 -29.33 -15.79
C LEU A 221 -28.96 -30.22 -14.54
N GLN A 222 -28.01 -30.10 -13.60
CA GLN A 222 -28.02 -30.88 -12.36
C GLN A 222 -28.97 -30.32 -11.29
N PHE A 223 -29.30 -29.04 -11.36
CA PHE A 223 -30.15 -28.34 -10.39
C PHE A 223 -31.42 -27.71 -11.02
N ALA A 224 -31.71 -28.04 -12.28
CA ALA A 224 -32.99 -27.79 -12.93
C ALA A 224 -33.91 -28.98 -12.71
#